data_AF-A0A5Q2MLN3-F1
#
_entry.id   AF-A0A5Q2MLN3-F1
#
_cell.length_a   1.000
_cell.length_b   1.000
_cell.length_c   1.000
_cell.angle_alpha   90.00
_cell.angle_beta   90.00
_cell.angle_gamma   90.00
#
_symmetry.space_group_name_H-M   'P 1'
#
loop_
_entity.id
_entity.type
_entity.pdbx_description
1 polymer ?
#
loop_
_entity_poly.entity_id
_entity_poly.type
_entity_poly.pdbx_seq_one_letter_code
_entity_poly.pdbx_strand_id
1 'polypeptide(L)'
;MTAWSGRRRTIRVLAALASLGVLLAVVGVVLPSFGSDESGDREKVTSRASDFAVAMNTFDFDEPEDYRARIKTLLTPAYYREFLENSKATEQVLENNKVTLKSGDAKIIGIGVESIDDDSADVIVAFDAAISSDKAAVTAPREFRWKIAFSKTKGEWLVSRFESVGTVESQAGAAPDAAPTPGSGGR
;
A
#
# COMPACT_ATOMS: atom_id res chain seq x y z
N MET A 1 -48.10 -30.86 -10.94
CA MET A 1 -46.75 -30.94 -10.34
C MET A 1 -45.70 -30.92 -11.46
N THR A 2 -44.81 -29.92 -11.40
CA THR A 2 -43.40 -29.88 -11.88
C THR A 2 -43.01 -30.39 -13.27
N ALA A 3 -42.46 -29.47 -14.10
CA ALA A 3 -41.20 -29.69 -14.83
C ALA A 3 -40.52 -28.38 -15.25
N TRP A 4 -40.14 -27.56 -14.27
CA TRP A 4 -39.14 -26.50 -14.42
C TRP A 4 -37.76 -27.14 -14.24
N SER A 5 -37.13 -27.64 -15.31
CA SER A 5 -35.77 -28.20 -15.21
C SER A 5 -34.84 -27.95 -16.42
N GLY A 6 -35.29 -27.25 -17.46
CA GLY A 6 -34.45 -26.95 -18.64
C GLY A 6 -33.42 -25.83 -18.44
N ARG A 7 -33.74 -24.80 -17.64
CA ARG A 7 -32.89 -23.61 -17.45
C ARG A 7 -31.59 -23.87 -16.67
N ARG A 8 -31.55 -24.94 -15.86
CA ARG A 8 -30.40 -25.22 -14.98
C ARG A 8 -29.24 -25.91 -15.71
N ARG A 9 -29.49 -26.60 -16.83
CA ARG A 9 -28.43 -27.25 -17.62
C ARG A 9 -27.67 -26.26 -18.49
N THR A 10 -28.35 -25.31 -19.10
CA THR A 10 -27.74 -24.28 -19.96
C THR A 10 -26.86 -23.32 -19.15
N ILE A 11 -27.25 -22.98 -17.92
CA ILE A 11 -26.45 -22.17 -16.99
C ILE A 11 -25.16 -22.91 -16.58
N ARG A 12 -25.20 -24.25 -16.43
CA ARG A 12 -24.01 -25.04 -16.06
C ARG A 12 -22.99 -25.17 -17.19
N VAL A 13 -23.45 -25.24 -18.45
CA VAL A 13 -22.55 -25.28 -19.62
C VAL A 13 -21.91 -23.91 -19.88
N LEU A 14 -22.65 -22.81 -19.66
CA LEU A 14 -22.09 -21.44 -19.73
C LEU A 14 -21.12 -21.14 -18.59
N ALA A 15 -21.38 -21.65 -17.38
CA ALA A 15 -20.44 -21.54 -16.26
C ALA A 15 -19.17 -22.36 -16.48
N ALA A 16 -19.26 -23.52 -17.14
CA ALA A 16 -18.11 -24.35 -17.52
C ALA A 16 -17.24 -23.74 -18.63
N LEU A 17 -17.85 -23.04 -19.60
CA LEU A 17 -17.12 -22.31 -20.65
C LEU A 17 -16.50 -21.00 -20.13
N ALA A 18 -17.17 -20.30 -19.21
CA ALA A 18 -16.61 -19.12 -18.55
C ALA A 18 -15.41 -19.49 -17.66
N SER A 19 -15.44 -20.64 -16.98
CA SER A 19 -14.30 -21.11 -16.19
C SER A 19 -13.13 -21.58 -17.05
N LEU A 20 -13.36 -22.13 -18.25
CA LEU A 20 -12.29 -22.46 -19.20
C LEU A 20 -11.63 -21.20 -19.81
N GLY A 21 -12.40 -20.13 -20.04
CA GLY A 21 -11.88 -18.82 -20.46
C GLY A 21 -11.04 -18.13 -19.38
N VAL A 22 -11.44 -18.22 -18.11
CA VAL A 22 -10.66 -17.73 -16.96
C VAL A 22 -9.39 -18.54 -16.76
N LEU A 23 -9.42 -19.86 -16.97
CA LEU A 23 -8.22 -20.71 -16.87
C LEU A 23 -7.21 -20.43 -18.00
N LEU A 24 -7.66 -20.16 -19.22
CA LEU A 24 -6.75 -19.76 -20.31
C LEU A 24 -6.18 -18.35 -20.12
N ALA A 25 -6.93 -17.43 -19.50
CA ALA A 25 -6.42 -16.12 -19.09
C ALA A 25 -5.33 -16.23 -18.00
N VAL A 26 -5.46 -17.18 -17.07
CA VAL A 26 -4.44 -17.44 -16.03
C VAL A 26 -3.20 -18.14 -16.60
N VAL A 27 -3.32 -18.96 -17.65
CA VAL A 27 -2.16 -19.61 -18.29
C VAL A 27 -1.43 -18.69 -19.28
N GLY A 28 -2.13 -17.75 -19.92
CA GLY A 28 -1.50 -16.70 -20.73
C GLY A 28 -0.58 -15.77 -19.93
N VAL A 29 -0.80 -15.66 -18.60
CA VAL A 29 0.03 -14.92 -17.63
C VAL A 29 1.36 -15.63 -17.32
N VAL A 30 1.59 -16.86 -17.80
CA VAL A 30 2.81 -17.64 -17.51
C VAL A 30 3.79 -17.70 -18.70
N LEU A 31 3.45 -17.08 -19.84
CA LEU A 31 4.42 -16.90 -20.91
C LEU A 31 5.15 -15.57 -20.71
N PRO A 32 6.49 -15.54 -20.59
CA PRO A 32 7.22 -14.29 -20.52
C PRO A 32 7.06 -13.57 -21.86
N SER A 33 6.34 -12.45 -21.83
CA SER A 33 6.35 -11.45 -22.90
C SER A 33 7.74 -10.83 -22.98
N PHE A 34 8.68 -11.51 -23.64
CA PHE A 34 9.97 -10.92 -24.04
C PHE A 34 9.70 -9.92 -25.17
N GLY A 35 9.29 -8.70 -24.82
CA GLY A 35 8.86 -7.75 -25.83
C GLY A 35 8.49 -6.37 -25.32
N SER A 36 9.10 -5.90 -24.24
CA SER A 36 8.94 -4.53 -23.79
C SER A 36 10.23 -4.09 -23.09
N ASP A 37 10.43 -2.79 -23.05
CA ASP A 37 11.63 -2.06 -22.64
C ASP A 37 11.92 -2.24 -21.14
N GLU A 38 12.07 -3.48 -20.68
CA GLU A 38 12.02 -3.90 -19.27
C GLU A 38 13.07 -3.15 -18.44
N SER A 39 14.24 -2.89 -19.03
CA SER A 39 15.28 -2.07 -18.40
C SER A 39 14.84 -0.63 -18.16
N GLY A 40 14.17 0.00 -19.14
CA GLY A 40 13.68 1.37 -19.03
C GLY A 40 12.46 1.49 -18.10
N ASP A 41 11.57 0.50 -18.10
CA ASP A 41 10.44 0.50 -17.16
C ASP A 41 10.88 0.20 -15.73
N ARG A 42 11.87 -0.68 -15.52
CA ARG A 42 12.48 -0.93 -14.20
C ARG A 42 13.11 0.32 -13.61
N GLU A 43 13.83 1.11 -14.42
CA GLU A 43 14.39 2.38 -13.99
C GLU A 43 13.28 3.38 -13.62
N LYS A 44 12.23 3.48 -14.43
CA LYS A 44 11.09 4.38 -14.17
C LYS A 44 10.35 4.02 -12.88
N VAL A 45 10.04 2.74 -12.64
CA VAL A 45 9.35 2.35 -11.39
C VAL A 45 10.24 2.54 -10.17
N THR A 46 11.55 2.31 -10.30
CA THR A 46 12.52 2.58 -9.22
C THR A 46 12.54 4.07 -8.88
N SER A 47 12.62 4.94 -9.89
CA SER A 47 12.57 6.38 -9.72
C SER A 47 11.24 6.83 -9.10
N ARG A 48 10.11 6.34 -9.60
CA ARG A 48 8.78 6.66 -9.07
C ARG A 48 8.56 6.16 -7.64
N ALA A 49 9.15 5.04 -7.25
CA ALA A 49 9.09 4.55 -5.87
C ALA A 49 9.88 5.47 -4.92
N SER A 50 11.04 5.97 -5.36
CA SER A 50 11.81 6.99 -4.64
C SER A 50 10.99 8.27 -4.48
N ASP A 51 10.45 8.79 -5.57
CA ASP A 51 9.63 10.02 -5.57
C ASP A 51 8.44 9.88 -4.63
N PHE A 52 7.76 8.73 -4.64
CA PHE A 52 6.64 8.45 -3.75
C PHE A 52 7.05 8.39 -2.28
N ALA A 53 8.11 7.66 -1.95
CA ALA A 53 8.61 7.57 -0.57
C ALA A 53 9.02 8.94 -0.03
N VAL A 54 9.72 9.74 -0.83
CA VAL A 54 10.11 11.10 -0.47
C VAL A 54 8.88 11.99 -0.33
N ALA A 55 8.01 12.04 -1.34
CA ALA A 55 6.86 12.94 -1.33
C ALA A 55 5.93 12.67 -0.13
N MET A 56 5.65 11.40 0.20
CA MET A 56 4.82 11.02 1.36
C MET A 56 5.45 11.38 2.71
N ASN A 57 6.78 11.44 2.78
CA ASN A 57 7.53 11.78 4.00
C ASN A 57 8.06 13.22 3.98
N THR A 58 7.64 14.03 3.01
CA THR A 58 7.89 15.47 2.97
C THR A 58 6.54 16.17 3.06
N PHE A 59 6.11 16.47 4.28
CA PHE A 59 4.81 17.08 4.56
C PHE A 59 4.92 18.14 5.66
N ASP A 60 4.03 19.13 5.54
CA ASP A 60 3.74 20.09 6.59
C ASP A 60 2.21 20.18 6.71
N PHE A 61 1.67 19.80 7.88
CA PHE A 61 0.22 19.86 8.08
C PHE A 61 -0.33 21.29 8.21
N ASP A 62 0.53 22.30 8.33
CA ASP A 62 0.13 23.71 8.21
C ASP A 62 -0.11 24.11 6.73
N GLU A 63 0.48 23.39 5.77
CA GLU A 63 0.38 23.65 4.32
C GLU A 63 -0.10 22.39 3.53
N PRO A 64 -1.28 21.84 3.84
CA PRO A 64 -1.68 20.52 3.34
C PRO A 64 -2.05 20.52 1.84
N GLU A 65 -2.29 21.68 1.23
CA GLU A 65 -2.64 21.76 -0.20
C GLU A 65 -1.45 21.45 -1.12
N ASP A 66 -0.26 21.97 -0.82
CA ASP A 66 0.95 21.66 -1.59
C ASP A 66 1.27 20.15 -1.52
N TYR A 67 1.23 19.61 -0.31
CA TYR A 67 1.43 18.19 -0.07
C TYR A 67 0.46 17.33 -0.89
N ARG A 68 -0.84 17.62 -0.84
CA ARG A 68 -1.86 16.92 -1.63
C ARG A 68 -1.61 17.04 -3.13
N ALA A 69 -1.21 18.22 -3.62
CA ALA A 69 -0.91 18.43 -5.03
C ALA A 69 0.26 17.56 -5.51
N ARG A 70 1.34 17.49 -4.71
CA ARG A 70 2.50 16.62 -5.00
C ARG A 70 2.15 15.14 -4.96
N ILE A 71 1.37 14.68 -3.99
CA ILE A 71 0.97 13.27 -3.91
C ILE A 71 0.06 12.89 -5.07
N LYS A 72 -0.86 13.77 -5.47
CA LYS A 72 -1.83 13.48 -6.55
C LYS A 72 -1.17 13.08 -7.86
N THR A 73 0.01 13.61 -8.19
CA THR A 73 0.72 13.29 -9.45
C THR A 73 1.37 11.91 -9.44
N LEU A 74 1.52 11.30 -8.26
CA LEU A 74 2.18 10.02 -8.08
C LEU A 74 1.21 8.85 -7.97
N LEU A 75 -0.07 9.13 -7.63
CA LEU A 75 -1.06 8.11 -7.37
C LEU A 75 -2.00 7.90 -8.56
N THR A 76 -2.52 6.69 -8.68
CA THR A 76 -3.70 6.46 -9.52
C THR A 76 -4.87 7.30 -9.00
N PRO A 77 -5.82 7.73 -9.87
CA PRO A 77 -6.99 8.49 -9.42
C PRO A 77 -7.84 7.76 -8.38
N ALA A 78 -7.87 6.42 -8.43
CA ALA A 78 -8.57 5.61 -7.44
C ALA A 78 -7.88 5.67 -6.08
N TYR A 79 -6.56 5.44 -6.05
CA TYR A 79 -5.80 5.43 -4.82
C TYR A 79 -5.67 6.82 -4.18
N TYR A 80 -5.64 7.88 -4.99
CA TYR A 80 -5.68 9.25 -4.47
C TYR A 80 -6.97 9.55 -3.68
N ARG A 81 -8.11 8.97 -4.05
CA ARG A 81 -9.36 9.16 -3.27
C ARG A 81 -9.26 8.50 -1.91
N GLU A 82 -8.75 7.27 -1.86
CA GLU A 82 -8.51 6.55 -0.60
C GLU A 82 -7.51 7.32 0.29
N PHE A 83 -6.43 7.84 -0.31
CA PHE A 83 -5.48 8.69 0.39
C PHE A 83 -6.15 9.90 1.05
N LEU A 84 -7.03 10.62 0.34
CA LEU A 84 -7.74 11.78 0.89
C LEU A 84 -8.70 11.39 2.03
N GLU A 85 -9.38 10.24 1.92
CA GLU A 85 -10.27 9.75 2.99
C GLU A 85 -9.47 9.44 4.26
N ASN A 86 -8.33 8.76 4.12
CA ASN A 86 -7.44 8.40 5.22
C ASN A 86 -6.71 9.62 5.81
N SER A 87 -6.28 10.57 4.98
CA SER A 87 -5.60 11.79 5.42
C SER A 87 -6.54 12.65 6.25
N LYS A 88 -7.80 12.80 5.81
CA LYS A 88 -8.82 13.59 6.54
C LYS A 88 -9.07 13.06 7.95
N ALA A 89 -9.16 11.74 8.12
CA ALA A 89 -9.33 11.14 9.44
C ALA A 89 -8.12 11.43 10.35
N THR A 90 -6.91 11.37 9.79
CA THR A 90 -5.66 11.68 10.50
C THR A 90 -5.58 13.17 10.86
N GLU A 91 -5.85 14.06 9.91
CA GLU A 91 -5.92 15.52 10.08
C GLU A 91 -6.89 15.87 11.21
N GLN A 92 -8.09 15.28 11.21
CA GLN A 92 -9.08 15.52 12.27
C GLN A 92 -8.58 15.09 13.66
N VAL A 93 -7.86 13.98 13.76
CA VAL A 93 -7.25 13.54 15.03
C VAL A 93 -6.16 14.51 15.47
N LEU A 94 -5.31 14.99 14.56
CA LEU A 94 -4.26 15.97 14.84
C LEU A 94 -4.84 17.31 15.31
N GLU A 95 -5.86 17.82 14.61
CA GLU A 95 -6.59 19.03 14.96
C GLU A 95 -7.24 18.93 16.35
N ASN A 96 -7.97 17.84 16.62
CA ASN A 96 -8.63 17.62 17.92
C ASN A 96 -7.62 17.57 19.08
N ASN A 97 -6.44 17.01 18.83
CA ASN A 97 -5.36 16.96 19.80
C ASN A 97 -4.50 18.22 19.80
N LYS A 98 -4.74 19.18 18.91
CA LYS A 98 -3.94 20.40 18.71
C LYS A 98 -2.46 20.07 18.52
N VAL A 99 -2.14 19.10 17.67
CA VAL A 99 -0.77 18.67 17.35
C VAL A 99 -0.51 18.95 15.88
N THR A 100 0.59 19.61 15.57
CA THR A 100 1.10 19.75 14.21
C THR A 100 2.23 18.75 14.02
N LEU A 101 2.24 18.05 12.88
CA LEU A 101 3.34 17.18 12.47
C LEU A 101 4.02 17.75 11.22
N LYS A 102 5.34 17.59 11.16
CA LYS A 102 6.14 17.93 9.96
C LYS A 102 7.23 16.90 9.73
N SER A 103 7.55 16.67 8.46
CA SER A 103 8.66 15.81 8.02
C SER A 103 9.25 16.38 6.73
N GLY A 104 10.57 16.30 6.56
CA GLY A 104 11.27 16.87 5.40
C GLY A 104 12.45 16.06 4.88
N ASP A 105 12.92 15.05 5.64
CA ASP A 105 14.25 14.44 5.44
C ASP A 105 14.16 12.93 5.18
N ALA A 106 13.32 12.52 4.23
CA ALA A 106 13.27 11.11 3.83
C ALA A 106 14.54 10.75 3.03
N LYS A 107 15.31 9.77 3.49
CA LYS A 107 16.54 9.32 2.85
C LYS A 107 16.40 7.88 2.38
N ILE A 108 16.43 7.67 1.07
CA ILE A 108 16.38 6.32 0.50
C ILE A 108 17.63 5.54 0.87
N ILE A 109 17.43 4.33 1.39
CA ILE A 109 18.48 3.34 1.71
C ILE A 109 18.64 2.39 0.52
N GLY A 110 17.51 1.93 -0.05
CA GLY A 110 17.53 1.01 -1.18
C GLY A 110 16.15 0.76 -1.75
N ILE A 111 16.11 0.37 -3.01
CA ILE A 111 14.89 0.04 -3.76
C ILE A 111 15.11 -1.29 -4.47
N GLY A 112 14.14 -2.19 -4.36
CA GLY A 112 14.12 -3.47 -5.06
C GLY A 112 12.82 -3.64 -5.82
N VAL A 113 12.90 -4.00 -7.11
CA VAL A 113 11.72 -4.32 -7.92
C VAL A 113 11.49 -5.82 -7.83
N GLU A 114 10.41 -6.22 -7.15
CA GLU A 114 10.03 -7.62 -6.90
C GLU A 114 9.47 -8.27 -8.17
N SER A 115 8.60 -7.55 -8.88
CA SER A 115 7.93 -7.99 -10.10
C SER A 115 7.75 -6.79 -11.05
N ILE A 116 7.74 -7.05 -12.35
CA ILE A 116 7.35 -6.06 -13.37
C ILE A 116 6.83 -6.78 -14.61
N ASP A 117 5.72 -6.29 -15.15
CA ASP A 117 5.18 -6.67 -16.45
C ASP A 117 4.78 -5.42 -17.25
N ASP A 118 3.98 -5.58 -18.30
CA ASP A 118 3.65 -4.49 -19.23
C ASP A 118 2.87 -3.33 -18.59
N ASP A 119 2.08 -3.60 -17.55
CA ASP A 119 1.20 -2.60 -16.92
C ASP A 119 1.15 -2.62 -15.38
N SER A 120 1.90 -3.50 -14.73
CA SER A 120 2.01 -3.59 -13.28
C SER A 120 3.45 -3.81 -12.79
N ALA A 121 3.73 -3.39 -11.56
CA ALA A 121 5.00 -3.65 -10.90
C ALA A 121 4.85 -3.64 -9.38
N ASP A 122 5.57 -4.50 -8.68
CA ASP A 122 5.70 -4.47 -7.23
C ASP A 122 7.14 -4.07 -6.84
N VAL A 123 7.25 -3.10 -5.94
CA VAL A 123 8.53 -2.52 -5.52
C VAL A 123 8.59 -2.45 -4.00
N ILE A 124 9.72 -2.84 -3.42
CA ILE A 124 10.04 -2.56 -2.02
C ILE A 124 11.03 -1.39 -1.93
N VAL A 125 10.75 -0.44 -1.05
CA VAL A 125 11.63 0.69 -0.73
C VAL A 125 11.95 0.70 0.75
N ALA A 126 13.24 0.84 1.08
CA ALA A 126 13.72 1.10 2.42
C ALA A 126 14.24 2.54 2.49
N PHE A 127 13.87 3.27 3.54
CA PHE A 127 14.28 4.67 3.73
C PHE A 127 14.26 5.06 5.21
N ASP A 128 15.08 6.04 5.56
CA ASP A 128 15.02 6.71 6.86
C ASP A 128 14.11 7.93 6.78
N ALA A 129 13.29 8.19 7.80
CA ALA A 129 12.57 9.45 7.93
C ALA A 129 12.43 9.89 9.38
N ALA A 130 12.48 11.20 9.62
CA ALA A 130 12.27 11.81 10.93
C ALA A 130 10.98 12.63 10.91
N ILE A 131 10.11 12.36 11.89
CA ILE A 131 8.87 13.13 12.08
C ILE A 131 9.04 13.99 13.33
N SER A 132 8.68 15.25 13.20
CA SER A 132 8.67 16.25 14.26
C SER A 132 7.25 16.67 14.60
N SER A 133 7.03 17.12 15.85
CA SER A 133 5.77 17.74 16.25
C SER A 133 6.00 19.04 17.01
N ASP A 134 4.98 19.89 17.07
CA ASP A 134 4.99 21.10 17.91
C ASP A 134 5.04 20.79 19.42
N LYS A 135 4.69 19.55 19.82
CA LYS A 135 4.64 19.10 21.22
C LYS A 135 5.81 18.25 21.66
N ALA A 136 6.68 17.83 20.74
CA ALA A 136 7.83 16.97 21.05
C ALA A 136 9.02 17.33 20.16
N ALA A 137 10.22 17.25 20.72
CA ALA A 137 11.44 17.45 19.95
C ALA A 137 11.51 16.45 18.78
N VAL A 138 12.20 16.86 17.70
CA VAL A 138 12.46 16.03 16.53
C VAL A 138 12.97 14.65 16.96
N THR A 139 12.31 13.60 16.48
CA THR A 139 12.72 12.23 16.77
C THR A 139 13.94 11.85 15.93
N ALA A 140 14.79 10.95 16.43
CA ALA A 140 15.83 10.35 15.61
C ALA A 140 15.18 9.69 14.37
N PRO A 141 15.83 9.74 13.18
CA PRO A 141 15.33 9.07 12.00
C PRO A 141 15.01 7.61 12.29
N ARG A 142 13.86 7.15 11.81
CA ARG A 142 13.43 5.75 11.89
C ARG A 142 13.54 5.13 10.51
N GLU A 143 13.96 3.87 10.48
CA GLU A 143 13.98 3.09 9.25
C GLU A 143 12.57 2.56 8.94
N PHE A 144 12.11 2.81 7.72
CA PHE A 144 10.85 2.34 7.19
C PHE A 144 11.09 1.43 5.98
N ARG A 145 10.16 0.51 5.77
CA ARG A 145 10.14 -0.37 4.59
C ARG A 145 8.73 -0.40 4.05
N TRP A 146 8.53 -0.02 2.80
CA TRP A 146 7.23 -0.01 2.15
C TRP A 146 7.23 -0.93 0.94
N LYS A 147 6.15 -1.68 0.76
CA LYS A 147 5.82 -2.33 -0.50
C LYS A 147 4.86 -1.45 -1.28
N ILE A 148 5.15 -1.22 -2.54
CA ILE A 148 4.45 -0.29 -3.42
C ILE A 148 4.05 -1.06 -4.66
N ALA A 149 2.75 -1.09 -4.92
CA ALA A 149 2.20 -1.59 -6.18
C ALA A 149 2.01 -0.42 -7.15
N PHE A 150 2.45 -0.62 -8.38
CA PHE A 150 2.27 0.31 -9.49
C PHE A 150 1.26 -0.21 -10.50
N SER A 151 0.62 0.73 -11.19
CA SER A 151 -0.14 0.47 -12.40
C SER A 151 0.23 1.48 -13.47
N LYS A 152 0.45 1.00 -14.70
CA LYS A 152 0.79 1.84 -15.85
C LYS A 152 -0.49 2.34 -16.50
N THR A 153 -0.70 3.64 -16.49
CA THR A 153 -1.86 4.27 -17.13
C THR A 153 -1.36 5.27 -18.17
N LYS A 154 -1.74 5.08 -19.44
CA LYS A 154 -1.33 5.96 -20.55
C LYS A 154 0.20 6.17 -20.65
N GLY A 155 0.96 5.11 -20.37
CA GLY A 155 2.43 5.13 -20.40
C GLY A 155 3.10 5.66 -19.13
N GLU A 156 2.33 6.09 -18.13
CA GLU A 156 2.85 6.58 -16.86
C GLU A 156 2.67 5.55 -15.74
N TRP A 157 3.74 5.30 -14.99
CA TRP A 157 3.72 4.45 -13.80
C TRP A 157 3.20 5.25 -12.60
N LEU A 158 2.07 4.82 -12.06
CA LEU A 158 1.39 5.45 -10.93
C LEU A 158 1.22 4.45 -9.79
N VAL A 159 1.37 4.91 -8.55
CA VAL A 159 1.16 4.09 -7.36
C VAL A 159 -0.33 3.76 -7.23
N SER A 160 -0.66 2.48 -7.23
CA SER A 160 -2.01 1.97 -7.05
C SER A 160 -2.28 1.52 -5.62
N ARG A 161 -1.21 1.25 -4.86
CA ARG A 161 -1.27 0.88 -3.44
C ARG A 161 0.11 1.00 -2.80
N PHE A 162 0.18 1.27 -1.51
CA PHE A 162 1.35 0.89 -0.71
C PHE A 162 0.93 0.31 0.64
N GLU A 163 1.85 -0.44 1.24
CA GLU A 163 1.74 -0.94 2.61
C GLU A 163 3.07 -0.79 3.34
N SER A 164 3.00 -0.46 4.62
CA SER A 164 4.18 -0.46 5.49
C SER A 164 4.47 -1.88 5.95
N VAL A 165 5.71 -2.32 5.79
CA VAL A 165 6.19 -3.58 6.34
C VAL A 165 6.52 -3.32 7.80
N GLY A 166 5.60 -3.67 8.70
CA GLY A 166 5.86 -3.64 10.14
C GLY A 166 6.92 -4.67 10.54
N THR A 167 7.71 -4.36 11.57
CA THR A 167 8.24 -5.43 12.42
C THR A 167 7.04 -6.11 13.09
N VAL A 168 7.08 -7.43 13.27
CA VAL A 168 6.00 -8.29 13.80
C VAL A 168 5.62 -7.94 15.26
N GLU A 169 6.00 -6.78 15.79
CA GLU A 169 5.92 -6.42 17.21
C GLU A 169 4.82 -5.39 17.56
N SER A 170 3.97 -4.98 16.61
CA SER A 170 2.79 -4.13 16.91
C SER A 170 1.48 -4.87 17.15
N GLN A 171 1.51 -6.20 17.31
CA GLN A 171 0.38 -6.99 17.85
C GLN A 171 0.58 -7.49 19.30
N ALA A 172 1.69 -7.16 19.96
CA ALA A 172 1.89 -7.47 21.37
C ALA A 172 1.30 -6.35 22.27
N GLY A 173 -0.02 -6.20 22.21
CA GLY A 173 -0.79 -5.28 23.05
C GLY A 173 -2.07 -5.88 23.63
N ALA A 174 -2.35 -7.16 23.36
CA ALA A 174 -3.32 -7.91 24.16
C ALA A 174 -2.58 -8.49 25.36
N ALA A 175 -2.59 -7.75 26.46
CA ALA A 175 -2.28 -8.32 27.77
C ALA A 175 -3.15 -9.58 27.95
N PRO A 176 -2.58 -10.76 28.29
CA PRO A 176 -3.40 -11.83 28.78
C PRO A 176 -4.03 -11.36 30.09
N ASP A 177 -5.35 -11.46 30.15
CA ASP A 177 -6.17 -11.30 31.34
C ASP A 177 -5.42 -11.83 32.57
N ALA A 178 -5.39 -11.00 33.61
CA ALA A 178 -5.02 -11.40 34.94
C ALA A 178 -5.91 -12.58 35.36
N ALA A 179 -5.37 -13.79 35.29
CA ALA A 179 -5.98 -14.95 35.92
C ALA A 179 -5.97 -14.73 37.45
N PRO A 180 -7.08 -14.98 38.15
CA PRO A 180 -7.13 -14.87 39.60
C PRO A 180 -6.29 -16.00 40.22
N THR A 181 -5.45 -15.64 41.19
CA THR A 181 -4.64 -16.56 42.00
C THR A 181 -5.53 -17.63 42.66
N PRO A 182 -5.30 -18.94 42.44
CA PRO A 182 -5.92 -19.96 43.26
C PRO A 182 -5.23 -20.00 44.63
N GLY A 183 -6.03 -20.01 45.69
CA GLY A 183 -5.62 -19.92 47.08
C GLY A 183 -4.60 -20.97 47.53
N SER A 184 -3.72 -20.54 48.43
CA SER A 184 -2.84 -21.40 49.21
C SER A 184 -3.67 -22.25 50.18
N GLY A 185 -3.68 -23.57 49.99
CA GLY A 185 -4.10 -24.53 50.99
C GLY A 185 -2.90 -25.25 51.59
N GLY A 186 -2.79 -25.23 52.92
CA GLY A 186 -2.17 -26.30 53.70
C GLY A 186 -0.86 -25.97 54.44
N ARG A 187 -0.97 -25.63 55.72
CA ARG A 187 -0.58 -26.52 56.83
C ARG A 187 -1.36 -26.16 58.10
#